data_AF-A0A7C3VRG3-F1
#
_entry.id   AF-A0A7C3VRG3-F1
#
_cell.length_a   1.000
_cell.length_b   1.000
_cell.length_c   1.000
_cell.angle_alpha   90.00
_cell.angle_beta   90.00
_cell.angle_gamma   90.00
#
_symmetry.space_group_name_H-M   'P 1'
#
loop_
_entity.id
_entity.type
_entity.pdbx_description
1 polymer ?
#
loop_
_entity_poly.entity_id
_entity_poly.type
_entity_poly.pdbx_seq_one_letter_code
_entity_poly.pdbx_strand_id
1 'polypeptide(L)'
;MTPTKERINKTFELHGESFEIEGRPTKGFFQLLDLQSDNIYLDDIESSAVVRPGLICWITGDTSASVGESVVRDGRTYEIKKLSKLRRRDEVMLQVIVLV
;
A
#
# COMPACT_ATOMS: atom_id res chain seq x y z
N MET A 1 -14.47 -9.84 14.16
CA MET A 1 -13.13 -9.88 13.55
C MET A 1 -12.60 -11.30 13.65
N THR A 2 -12.04 -11.87 12.58
CA THR A 2 -11.46 -13.23 12.69
C THR A 2 -10.12 -13.21 13.44
N PRO A 3 -9.74 -14.27 14.17
CA PRO A 3 -8.45 -14.32 14.88
C PRO A 3 -7.23 -14.09 13.96
N THR A 4 -7.37 -14.38 12.66
CA THR A 4 -6.32 -14.10 11.68
C THR A 4 -6.19 -12.60 11.41
N LYS A 5 -7.31 -11.87 11.30
CA LYS A 5 -7.29 -10.43 11.08
C LYS A 5 -6.73 -9.69 12.30
N GLU A 6 -7.08 -10.12 13.50
CA GLU A 6 -6.52 -9.54 14.73
C GLU A 6 -4.99 -9.66 14.76
N ARG A 7 -4.45 -10.83 14.39
CA ARG A 7 -3.00 -11.02 14.32
C ARG A 7 -2.35 -10.13 13.27
N ILE A 8 -2.97 -9.98 12.10
CA ILE A 8 -2.47 -9.08 11.05
C ILE A 8 -2.45 -7.64 11.57
N ASN A 9 -3.56 -7.14 12.08
CA ASN A 9 -3.64 -5.76 12.60
C ASN A 9 -2.58 -5.51 13.67
N LYS A 10 -2.41 -6.45 14.61
CA LYS A 10 -1.37 -6.38 15.64
C LYS A 10 0.04 -6.33 15.08
N THR A 11 0.35 -7.10 14.03
CA THR A 11 1.66 -7.06 13.36
C THR A 11 1.95 -5.67 12.78
N PHE A 12 0.96 -5.04 12.14
CA PHE A 12 1.10 -3.70 11.58
C PHE A 12 1.24 -2.63 12.66
N GLU A 13 0.48 -2.74 13.75
CA GLU A 13 0.59 -1.84 14.89
C GLU A 13 1.98 -1.87 15.52
N LEU A 14 2.54 -3.07 15.70
CA LEU A 14 3.83 -3.27 16.39
C LEU A 14 5.04 -3.03 15.49
N HIS A 15 4.98 -3.41 14.22
CA HIS A 15 6.16 -3.46 13.35
C HIS A 15 6.02 -2.60 12.08
N GLY A 16 4.84 -2.07 11.80
CA GLY A 16 4.62 -1.21 10.64
C GLY A 16 5.31 0.14 10.78
N GLU A 17 5.86 0.60 9.66
CA GLU A 17 6.39 1.95 9.50
C GLU A 17 5.24 2.95 9.48
N SER A 18 5.45 4.12 10.08
CA SER A 18 4.43 5.18 10.18
C SER A 18 4.54 6.14 9.00
N PHE A 19 3.40 6.50 8.42
CA PHE A 19 3.30 7.43 7.29
C PHE A 19 1.88 8.02 7.22
N GLU A 20 1.61 8.87 6.24
CA GLU A 20 0.29 9.51 6.08
C GLU A 20 -0.33 9.20 4.72
N ILE A 21 -1.65 8.96 4.70
CA ILE A 21 -2.48 8.88 3.49
C ILE A 21 -3.50 10.02 3.56
N GLU A 22 -3.42 11.01 2.67
CA GLU A 22 -4.28 12.21 2.73
C GLU A 22 -4.29 12.86 4.13
N GLY A 23 -3.10 12.95 4.75
CA GLY A 23 -2.93 13.48 6.11
C GLY A 23 -3.43 12.56 7.23
N ARG A 24 -3.91 11.34 6.92
CA ARG A 24 -4.36 10.37 7.92
C ARG A 24 -3.19 9.49 8.36
N PRO A 25 -2.83 9.47 9.67
CA PRO A 25 -1.73 8.65 10.15
C PRO A 25 -2.05 7.17 9.96
N THR A 26 -1.13 6.47 9.31
CA THR A 26 -1.28 5.07 8.89
C THR A 26 0.00 4.30 9.20
N LYS A 27 -0.12 2.98 9.34
CA LYS A 27 1.02 2.07 9.43
C LYS A 27 1.01 1.03 8.33
N GLY A 28 2.20 0.66 7.86
CA GLY A 28 2.36 -0.27 6.75
C GLY A 28 3.79 -0.78 6.59
N PHE A 29 3.97 -1.64 5.60
CA PHE A 29 5.28 -2.13 5.19
C PHE A 29 5.54 -1.70 3.77
N PHE A 30 6.79 -1.38 3.44
CA PHE A 30 7.18 -0.89 2.12
C PHE A 30 8.20 -1.81 1.47
N GLN A 31 8.09 -1.96 0.16
CA GLN A 31 9.09 -2.58 -0.70
C GLN A 31 9.28 -1.69 -1.92
N LEU A 32 10.49 -1.68 -2.48
CA LEU A 32 10.73 -1.04 -3.78
C LEU A 32 9.91 -1.74 -4.87
N LEU A 33 9.27 -0.96 -5.73
CA LEU A 33 8.70 -1.48 -6.97
C LEU A 33 9.86 -1.74 -7.94
N ASP A 34 10.37 -2.96 -7.95
CA ASP A 34 11.40 -3.39 -8.90
C ASP A 34 10.80 -3.70 -10.28
N LEU A 35 11.66 -3.80 -11.30
CA LEU A 35 11.24 -4.06 -12.70
C LEU A 35 10.41 -5.33 -12.87
N GLN A 36 10.59 -6.34 -12.01
CA GLN A 36 9.81 -7.57 -12.08
C GLN A 36 8.41 -7.36 -11.52
N SER A 37 8.30 -6.62 -10.41
CA SER A 37 7.03 -6.30 -9.78
C SER A 37 6.26 -5.23 -10.55
N ASP A 38 6.96 -4.35 -11.25
CA ASP A 38 6.37 -3.27 -12.06
C ASP A 38 5.40 -3.82 -13.12
N ASN A 39 5.86 -4.78 -13.91
CA ASN A 39 5.06 -5.45 -14.94
C ASN A 39 3.90 -6.30 -14.39
N ILE A 40 3.85 -6.54 -13.08
CA ILE A 40 2.72 -7.23 -12.43
C ILE A 40 1.56 -6.26 -12.19
N TYR A 41 1.86 -4.99 -11.92
CA TYR A 41 0.86 -4.02 -11.45
C TYR A 41 0.58 -2.87 -12.43
N LEU A 42 1.55 -2.49 -13.25
CA LEU A 42 1.46 -1.41 -14.22
C LEU A 42 1.50 -1.98 -15.64
N ASP A 43 0.74 -1.38 -16.55
CA ASP A 43 0.93 -1.60 -17.98
C ASP A 43 2.12 -0.80 -18.53
N ASP A 44 2.53 -1.07 -19.77
CA ASP A 44 3.70 -0.44 -20.39
C ASP A 44 3.62 1.10 -20.42
N ILE A 45 2.40 1.65 -20.58
CA ILE A 45 2.19 3.10 -20.63
C ILE A 45 2.35 3.68 -19.22
N GLU A 46 1.73 3.05 -18.22
CA GLU A 46 1.84 3.44 -16.83
C GLU A 46 3.28 3.35 -16.31
N SER A 47 3.97 2.24 -16.60
CA SER A 47 5.39 2.03 -16.27
C SER A 47 6.28 3.11 -16.89
N SER A 48 6.05 3.45 -18.17
CA SER A 48 6.84 4.49 -18.85
C SER A 48 6.70 5.90 -18.24
N ALA A 49 5.60 6.15 -17.51
CA ALA A 49 5.35 7.41 -16.82
C ALA A 49 5.98 7.46 -15.41
N VAL A 50 6.50 6.34 -14.89
CA VAL A 50 7.17 6.27 -13.58
C VAL A 50 8.59 6.81 -13.70
N VAL A 51 8.77 8.09 -13.34
CA VAL A 51 10.05 8.80 -13.44
C VAL A 51 10.93 8.68 -12.19
N ARG A 52 10.42 8.06 -11.11
CA ARG A 52 11.10 7.86 -9.83
C ARG A 52 10.84 6.44 -9.32
N PRO A 53 11.70 5.86 -8.48
CA PRO A 53 11.45 4.54 -7.91
C PRO A 53 10.10 4.50 -7.17
N GLY A 54 9.16 3.73 -7.71
CA GLY A 54 7.89 3.45 -7.08
C GLY A 54 8.05 2.54 -5.86
N LEU A 55 6.99 2.42 -5.07
CA LEU A 55 6.93 1.53 -3.90
C LEU A 55 5.70 0.65 -3.98
N ILE A 56 5.82 -0.56 -3.45
CA ILE A 56 4.67 -1.36 -3.02
C ILE A 56 4.53 -1.11 -1.52
N CYS A 57 3.32 -0.81 -1.08
CA CYS A 57 2.99 -0.71 0.32
C CYS A 57 1.88 -1.70 0.68
N TRP A 58 2.06 -2.39 1.80
CA TRP A 58 1.00 -3.16 2.43
C TRP A 58 0.43 -2.33 3.57
N ILE A 59 -0.89 -2.32 3.69
CA ILE A 59 -1.64 -1.72 4.80
C ILE A 59 -2.69 -2.71 5.32
N THR A 60 -3.21 -2.46 6.52
CA THR A 60 -4.27 -3.28 7.09
C THR A 60 -5.56 -3.15 6.28
N GLY A 61 -6.41 -4.17 6.34
CA GLY A 61 -7.70 -4.16 5.64
C GLY A 61 -8.66 -3.06 6.12
N ASP A 62 -8.45 -2.52 7.32
CA ASP A 62 -9.30 -1.49 7.95
C ASP A 62 -8.91 -0.07 7.56
N THR A 63 -7.74 0.13 6.94
CA THR A 63 -7.30 1.44 6.46
C THR A 63 -8.14 1.89 5.26
N SER A 64 -8.62 3.13 5.29
CA SER A 64 -9.25 3.78 4.13
C SER A 64 -8.17 4.33 3.20
N ALA A 65 -8.08 3.73 2.01
CA ALA A 65 -7.20 4.14 0.93
C ALA A 65 -7.93 4.04 -0.42
N SER A 66 -7.66 4.99 -1.31
CA SER A 66 -8.24 5.08 -2.66
C SER A 66 -7.19 5.46 -3.69
N VAL A 67 -7.39 5.03 -4.94
CA VAL A 67 -6.52 5.44 -6.06
C VAL A 67 -6.60 6.96 -6.24
N GLY A 68 -5.46 7.60 -6.48
CA GLY A 68 -5.30 9.05 -6.59
C GLY A 68 -5.04 9.77 -5.28
N GLU A 69 -5.17 9.09 -4.13
CA GLU A 69 -4.81 9.69 -2.84
C GLU A 69 -3.29 9.84 -2.70
N SER A 70 -2.89 10.92 -2.03
CA SER A 70 -1.51 11.24 -1.72
C SER A 70 -1.00 10.45 -0.51
N VAL A 71 0.23 9.94 -0.62
CA VAL A 71 0.94 9.24 0.45
C VAL A 71 2.23 9.98 0.78
N VAL A 72 2.39 10.38 2.04
CA VAL A 72 3.60 11.07 2.52
C VAL A 72 4.40 10.14 3.44
N ARG A 73 5.65 9.85 3.06
CA ARG A 73 6.60 9.03 3.83
C ARG A 73 7.98 9.67 3.77
N ASP A 74 8.62 9.86 4.92
CA ASP A 74 9.96 10.44 5.04
C ASP A 74 10.13 11.77 4.26
N GLY A 75 9.08 12.60 4.23
CA GLY A 75 9.09 13.87 3.49
C GLY A 75 8.96 13.74 1.96
N ARG A 76 8.76 12.52 1.43
CA ARG A 76 8.44 12.28 0.02
C ARG A 76 6.95 12.07 -0.15
N THR A 77 6.43 12.61 -1.24
CA THR A 77 5.03 12.44 -1.64
C THR A 77 4.96 11.47 -2.81
N TYR A 78 4.06 10.51 -2.70
CA TYR A 78 3.68 9.55 -3.71
C TYR A 78 2.18 9.65 -3.98
N GLU A 79 1.72 9.09 -5.10
CA GLU A 79 0.30 8.90 -5.40
C GLU A 79 -0.05 7.41 -5.41
N ILE A 80 -1.21 7.03 -4.86
CA ILE A 80 -1.72 5.66 -4.99
C ILE A 80 -2.17 5.43 -6.42
N LYS A 81 -1.36 4.72 -7.21
CA LYS A 81 -1.66 4.41 -8.61
C LYS A 81 -2.62 3.23 -8.76
N LYS A 82 -2.40 2.18 -7.97
CA LYS A 82 -3.23 0.97 -7.95
C LYS A 82 -3.45 0.53 -6.52
N LEU A 83 -4.59 -0.13 -6.31
CA LEU A 83 -4.95 -0.71 -5.03
C LEU A 83 -5.62 -2.06 -5.24
N SER A 84 -5.19 -3.06 -4.49
CA SER A 84 -5.82 -4.37 -4.45
C SER A 84 -6.14 -4.78 -3.01
N LYS A 85 -7.29 -5.43 -2.82
CA LYS A 85 -7.76 -5.89 -1.51
C LYS A 85 -7.61 -7.39 -1.42
N LEU A 86 -6.77 -7.85 -0.50
CA LEU A 86 -6.64 -9.27 -0.20
C LEU A 86 -7.72 -9.66 0.81
N ARG A 87 -8.64 -10.52 0.36
CA ARG A 87 -9.77 -11.00 1.14
C ARG A 87 -9.56 -12.44 1.57
N ARG A 88 -10.09 -12.78 2.74
CA ARG A 88 -10.28 -14.17 3.15
C ARG A 88 -11.75 -14.37 3.48
N ARG A 89 -12.42 -15.22 2.71
CA ARG A 89 -13.90 -15.28 2.67
C ARG A 89 -14.40 -13.89 2.26
N ASP A 90 -15.11 -13.19 3.14
CA ASP A 90 -15.67 -11.87 2.85
C ASP A 90 -15.00 -10.72 3.62
N GLU A 91 -13.97 -11.02 4.41
CA GLU A 91 -13.25 -10.03 5.22
C GLU A 91 -12.01 -9.54 4.47
N VAL A 92 -11.88 -8.21 4.30
CA VAL A 92 -10.64 -7.61 3.80
C VAL A 92 -9.60 -7.70 4.91
N MET A 93 -8.52 -8.42 4.62
CA MET A 93 -7.45 -8.70 5.57
C MET A 93 -6.33 -7.67 5.44
N LEU A 94 -5.96 -7.38 4.20
CA LEU A 94 -4.82 -6.54 3.83
C LEU A 94 -5.18 -5.78 2.55
N GLN A 95 -4.52 -4.66 2.33
CA GLN A 95 -4.53 -3.98 1.03
C GLN A 95 -3.09 -3.83 0.55
N VAL A 96 -2.90 -4.02 -0.74
CA VAL A 96 -1.64 -3.77 -1.44
C VAL A 96 -1.84 -2.52 -2.29
N ILE A 97 -1.02 -1.50 -2.06
CA ILE A 97 -1.06 -0.25 -2.80
C ILE A 97 0.25 -0.06 -3.56
N VAL A 98 0.13 0.41 -4.80
CA VAL A 98 1.28 0.78 -5.64
C VAL A 98 1.40 2.29 -5.62
N LEU A 99 2.58 2.76 -5.26
CA LEU A 99 2.91 4.16 -5.04
C LEU A 99 3.92 4.60 -6.09
N VAL A 100 3.63 5.69 -6.79
CA VAL A 100 4.51 6.28 -7.82
C VAL A 100 4.70 7.77 -7.61
#